data_AF-D0GMQ1-F1
#
_entry.id   AF-D0GMQ1-F1
#
_cell.length_a   1.000
_cell.length_b   1.000
_cell.length_c   1.000
_cell.angle_alpha   90.00
_cell.angle_beta   90.00
_cell.angle_gamma   90.00
#
_symmetry.space_group_name_H-M   'P 1'
#
loop_
_entity.id
_entity.type
_entity.pdbx_description
1 polymer ?
#
loop_
_entity_poly.entity_id
_entity_poly.type
_entity_poly.pdbx_seq_one_letter_code
_entity_poly.pdbx_strand_id
1 'polypeptide(L)'
;MFTVLLSFLFFTGLVALISWWKTKNDDLSTSKGYFLAGRGLTGLVIGCSMVLTSLSTEQLIGINAESYKGNFSIMAWTVQSVIPLCILAKFLLPKYIREGYTTIPEFFEKRYDKSTRLIMSTLFLFFYLFIAIPVALYTGAIAFNQVFNIETLTGLSYAQSMWITIWAIGIVGGIYAIFGGLKAVAVSDTLNAIILVIGGFLVPLFGLRFLGTEV
;
A
#
# COMPACT_ATOMS: atom_id res chain seq x y z
N MET A 1 0.39 -25.94 -0.18
CA MET A 1 -0.81 -25.12 -0.37
C MET A 1 -1.58 -24.86 0.93
N PHE A 2 -1.98 -25.91 1.66
CA PHE A 2 -2.59 -25.78 3.00
C PHE A 2 -1.75 -24.91 3.96
N THR A 3 -0.42 -25.12 3.98
CA THR A 3 0.52 -24.30 4.77
C THR A 3 0.49 -22.81 4.42
N VAL A 4 0.31 -22.47 3.13
CA VAL A 4 0.29 -21.08 2.64
C VAL A 4 -1.00 -20.37 3.08
N LEU A 5 -2.14 -21.05 2.94
CA LEU A 5 -3.44 -20.55 3.44
C LEU A 5 -3.41 -20.36 4.96
N LEU A 6 -2.85 -21.32 5.69
CA LEU A 6 -2.80 -21.28 7.14
C LEU A 6 -1.85 -20.17 7.64
N SER A 7 -0.70 -19.98 6.99
CA SER A 7 0.19 -18.84 7.28
C SER A 7 -0.47 -17.50 6.93
N PHE A 8 -1.16 -17.41 5.79
CA PHE A 8 -1.82 -16.17 5.35
C PHE A 8 -2.94 -15.75 6.32
N LEU A 9 -3.79 -16.68 6.72
CA LEU A 9 -4.85 -16.43 7.70
C LEU A 9 -4.29 -16.11 9.07
N PHE A 10 -3.21 -16.79 9.49
CA PHE A 10 -2.55 -16.52 10.76
C PHE A 10 -1.95 -15.11 10.79
N PHE A 11 -1.17 -14.71 9.76
CA PHE A 11 -0.57 -13.38 9.71
C PHE A 11 -1.61 -12.27 9.56
N THR A 12 -2.59 -12.44 8.66
CA THR A 12 -3.67 -11.45 8.47
C THR A 12 -4.52 -11.32 9.73
N GLY A 13 -4.84 -12.43 10.39
CA GLY A 13 -5.58 -12.45 11.65
C GLY A 13 -4.80 -11.82 12.80
N LEU A 14 -3.49 -12.06 12.88
CA LEU A 14 -2.61 -11.47 13.89
C LEU A 14 -2.51 -9.95 13.70
N VAL A 15 -2.30 -9.47 12.47
CA VAL A 15 -2.28 -8.03 12.16
C VAL A 15 -3.63 -7.40 12.50
N ALA A 16 -4.75 -8.03 12.12
CA ALA A 16 -6.08 -7.54 12.45
C ALA A 16 -6.32 -7.46 13.97
N LEU A 17 -5.91 -8.49 14.73
CA LEU A 17 -6.05 -8.53 16.19
C LEU A 17 -5.19 -7.47 16.88
N ILE A 18 -3.93 -7.30 16.46
CA ILE A 18 -3.05 -6.27 17.03
C ILE A 18 -3.57 -4.87 16.69
N SER A 19 -3.99 -4.63 15.45
CA SER A 19 -4.58 -3.36 15.04
C SER A 19 -5.86 -3.05 15.81
N TRP A 20 -6.74 -4.05 16.00
CA TRP A 20 -7.95 -3.89 16.79
C TRP A 20 -7.62 -3.62 18.26
N TRP A 21 -6.73 -4.40 18.88
CA TRP A 21 -6.38 -4.25 20.29
C TRP A 21 -5.73 -2.89 20.60
N LYS A 22 -4.91 -2.39 19.66
CA LYS A 22 -4.24 -1.10 19.79
C LYS A 22 -5.15 0.11 19.50
N THR A 23 -6.25 -0.09 18.78
CA THR A 23 -7.19 0.97 18.38
C THR A 23 -8.52 0.94 19.16
N LYS A 24 -8.77 -0.11 19.96
CA LYS A 24 -10.02 -0.32 20.72
C LYS A 24 -10.36 0.78 21.75
N ASN A 25 -9.36 1.54 22.21
CA ASN A 25 -9.54 2.61 23.20
C ASN A 25 -9.56 4.02 22.60
N ASP A 26 -9.57 4.15 21.27
CA ASP A 26 -9.53 5.45 20.62
C ASP A 26 -10.92 6.01 20.32
N ASP A 27 -11.10 7.29 20.62
CA ASP A 27 -12.35 8.02 20.43
C ASP A 27 -12.51 8.41 18.94
N LEU A 28 -13.23 7.57 18.18
CA LEU A 28 -13.50 7.75 16.74
C LEU A 28 -14.61 8.78 16.45
N SER A 29 -15.23 9.34 17.49
CA SER A 29 -16.40 10.23 17.41
C SER A 29 -16.09 11.62 16.81
N THR A 30 -14.81 12.03 16.74
CA THR A 30 -14.41 13.35 16.26
C THR A 30 -13.63 13.25 14.95
N SER A 31 -13.89 14.12 13.96
CA SER A 31 -13.11 14.15 12.69
C SER A 31 -11.60 14.26 12.90
N LYS A 32 -11.13 14.86 13.99
CA LYS A 32 -9.70 14.88 14.37
C LYS A 32 -9.18 13.53 14.89
N GLY A 33 -10.00 12.75 15.59
CA GLY A 33 -9.66 11.38 15.98
C GLY A 33 -9.61 10.45 14.76
N TYR A 34 -10.59 10.59 13.86
CA TYR A 34 -10.71 9.79 12.64
C TYR A 34 -9.65 10.13 11.57
N PHE A 35 -9.35 11.41 11.32
CA PHE A 35 -8.41 11.85 10.27
C PHE A 35 -7.00 12.23 10.76
N LEU A 36 -6.78 12.57 12.04
CA LEU A 36 -5.47 13.00 12.54
C LEU A 36 -4.83 12.05 13.57
N ALA A 37 -5.47 10.90 13.87
CA ALA A 37 -4.97 9.91 14.84
C ALA A 37 -4.50 10.55 16.17
N GLY A 38 -5.14 11.67 16.57
CA GLY A 38 -4.85 12.39 17.81
C GLY A 38 -3.42 12.93 17.97
N ARG A 39 -2.59 13.03 16.91
CA ARG A 39 -1.15 13.37 17.00
C ARG A 39 -0.30 12.38 17.82
N GLY A 40 -0.81 11.20 18.15
CA GLY A 40 -0.14 10.22 19.02
C GLY A 40 0.77 9.20 18.31
N LEU A 41 1.01 9.37 17.01
CA LEU A 41 1.82 8.43 16.21
C LEU A 41 3.30 8.82 16.27
N THR A 42 4.16 7.90 16.72
CA THR A 42 5.62 8.08 16.71
C THR A 42 6.13 8.24 15.27
N GLY A 43 7.13 9.09 15.04
CA GLY A 43 7.67 9.36 13.70
C GLY A 43 8.10 8.10 12.91
N LEU A 44 8.53 7.04 13.61
CA LEU A 44 8.85 5.75 13.00
C LEU A 44 7.62 5.06 12.40
N VAL A 45 6.47 5.11 13.08
CA VAL A 45 5.20 4.55 12.60
C VAL A 45 4.72 5.29 11.35
N ILE A 46 4.85 6.63 11.36
CA ILE A 46 4.52 7.46 10.20
C ILE A 46 5.42 7.10 9.02
N GLY A 47 6.74 7.00 9.23
CA GLY A 47 7.70 6.63 8.19
C GLY A 47 7.43 5.25 7.61
N CYS A 48 7.21 4.24 8.44
CA CYS A 48 6.90 2.88 7.99
C CYS A 48 5.57 2.81 7.22
N SER A 49 4.53 3.50 7.69
CA SER A 49 3.25 3.59 6.98
C SER A 49 3.43 4.29 5.63
N MET A 50 4.16 5.42 5.55
CA MET A 50 4.45 6.10 4.29
C MET A 50 5.21 5.22 3.29
N VAL A 51 6.18 4.42 3.78
CA VAL A 51 6.91 3.46 2.96
C VAL A 51 5.98 2.38 2.44
N LEU A 52 5.11 1.79 3.28
CA LEU A 52 4.16 0.79 2.80
C LEU A 52 3.14 1.37 1.81
N THR A 53 2.63 2.58 2.06
CA THR A 53 1.74 3.24 1.10
C THR A 53 2.43 3.47 -0.25
N SER A 54 3.75 3.64 -0.24
CA SER A 54 4.56 3.78 -1.46
C SER A 54 4.88 2.43 -2.11
N LEU A 55 5.01 1.35 -1.32
CA LEU A 55 5.27 -0.01 -1.78
C LEU A 55 3.94 -0.74 -2.07
N SER A 56 3.44 -0.57 -3.29
CA SER A 56 2.22 -1.23 -3.76
C SER A 56 2.49 -2.61 -4.40
N THR A 57 1.44 -3.41 -4.58
CA THR A 57 1.47 -4.67 -5.35
C THR A 57 1.95 -4.46 -6.78
N GLU A 58 1.69 -3.28 -7.35
CA GLU A 58 2.21 -2.86 -8.64
C GLU A 58 3.74 -2.82 -8.64
N GLN A 59 4.37 -2.25 -7.61
CA GLN A 59 5.83 -2.22 -7.55
C GLN A 59 6.40 -3.62 -7.33
N LEU A 60 5.77 -4.44 -6.47
CA LEU A 60 6.28 -5.77 -6.16
C LEU A 60 6.12 -6.77 -7.32
N ILE A 61 5.09 -6.63 -8.15
CA ILE A 61 4.81 -7.59 -9.24
C ILE A 61 5.16 -6.99 -10.60
N GLY A 62 4.73 -5.76 -10.86
CA GLY A 62 4.93 -5.09 -12.14
C GLY A 62 6.40 -4.80 -12.44
N ILE A 63 7.10 -4.11 -11.53
CA ILE A 63 8.52 -3.76 -11.74
C ILE A 63 9.40 -5.02 -11.81
N ASN A 64 9.09 -6.03 -10.99
CA ASN A 64 9.81 -7.30 -11.02
C ASN A 64 9.52 -8.09 -12.31
N ALA A 65 8.28 -8.10 -12.81
CA ALA A 65 7.94 -8.73 -14.08
C ALA A 65 8.63 -8.03 -15.28
N GLU A 66 8.69 -6.70 -15.28
CA GLU A 66 9.42 -5.94 -16.30
C GLU A 66 10.93 -6.21 -16.24
N SER A 67 11.50 -6.27 -15.04
CA SER A 67 12.92 -6.61 -14.86
C SER A 67 13.23 -8.05 -15.32
N TYR A 68 12.30 -8.98 -15.12
CA TYR A 68 12.43 -10.37 -15.56
C TYR A 68 12.35 -10.52 -17.09
N LYS A 69 11.43 -9.77 -17.74
CA LYS A 69 11.29 -9.81 -19.21
C LYS A 69 12.41 -9.06 -19.93
N GLY A 70 12.84 -7.95 -19.36
CA GLY A 70 13.81 -7.04 -19.95
C GLY A 70 15.13 -7.06 -19.20
N ASN A 71 15.44 -5.94 -18.54
CA ASN A 71 16.68 -5.73 -17.82
C ASN A 71 16.43 -4.84 -16.58
N PHE A 72 17.47 -4.60 -15.80
CA PHE A 72 17.40 -3.80 -14.57
C PHE A 72 17.33 -2.28 -14.79
N SER A 73 17.11 -1.79 -16.02
CA SER A 73 17.05 -0.34 -16.29
C SER A 73 15.92 0.36 -15.54
N ILE A 74 14.84 -0.37 -15.22
CA ILE A 74 13.73 0.19 -14.44
C ILE A 74 14.13 0.61 -13.02
N MET A 75 15.25 0.08 -12.50
CA MET A 75 15.83 0.49 -11.22
C MET A 75 16.31 1.95 -11.23
N ALA A 76 16.64 2.51 -12.40
CA ALA A 76 17.00 3.93 -12.51
C ALA A 76 15.86 4.85 -12.05
N TRP A 77 14.60 4.43 -12.29
CA TRP A 77 13.42 5.19 -11.87
C TRP A 77 13.24 5.19 -10.35
N THR A 78 13.47 4.05 -9.70
CA THR A 78 13.29 3.89 -8.25
C THR A 78 14.44 4.53 -7.45
N VAL A 79 15.69 4.33 -7.86
CA VAL A 79 16.86 4.86 -7.14
C VAL A 79 16.93 6.40 -7.21
N GLN A 80 16.56 6.99 -8.35
CA GLN A 80 16.59 8.45 -8.50
C GLN A 80 15.53 9.16 -7.64
N SER A 81 14.43 8.48 -7.27
CA SER A 81 13.35 9.05 -6.46
C SER A 81 13.77 9.51 -5.07
N VAL A 82 14.90 9.00 -4.56
CA VAL A 82 15.48 9.39 -3.25
C VAL A 82 15.85 10.88 -3.23
N ILE A 83 16.37 11.43 -4.34
CA ILE A 83 16.82 12.83 -4.38
C ILE A 83 15.63 13.80 -4.22
N PRO A 84 14.55 13.72 -5.03
CA PRO A 84 13.34 14.51 -4.79
C PRO A 84 12.76 14.32 -3.39
N LEU A 85 12.79 13.11 -2.84
CA LEU A 85 12.27 12.84 -1.50
C LEU A 85 13.06 13.57 -0.41
N CYS A 86 14.39 13.60 -0.51
CA CYS A 86 15.23 14.38 0.40
C CYS A 86 14.94 15.89 0.31
N ILE A 87 14.73 16.41 -0.91
CA ILE A 87 14.36 17.81 -1.13
C ILE A 87 12.99 18.10 -0.51
N LEU A 88 12.00 17.24 -0.76
CA LEU A 88 10.66 17.34 -0.18
C LEU A 88 10.73 17.37 1.36
N ALA A 89 11.47 16.43 1.95
CA ALA A 89 11.61 16.30 3.41
C ALA A 89 12.30 17.52 4.04
N LYS A 90 13.31 18.09 3.39
CA LYS A 90 14.08 19.21 3.93
C LYS A 90 13.41 20.57 3.73
N PHE A 91 12.78 20.81 2.58
CA PHE A 91 12.32 22.15 2.21
C PHE A 91 10.79 22.29 2.21
N LEU A 92 10.05 21.31 1.70
CA LEU A 92 8.61 21.42 1.53
C LEU A 92 7.85 20.96 2.78
N LEU A 93 8.28 19.85 3.38
CA LEU A 93 7.62 19.26 4.54
C LEU A 93 7.53 20.22 5.74
N PRO A 94 8.60 20.96 6.13
CA PRO A 94 8.50 21.91 7.24
C PRO A 94 7.52 23.06 6.95
N LYS A 95 7.42 23.47 5.67
CA LYS A 95 6.49 24.51 5.24
C LYS A 95 5.05 24.02 5.30
N TYR A 96 4.78 22.79 4.87
CA TYR A 96 3.45 22.21 4.90
C TYR A 96 2.91 22.03 6.32
N ILE A 97 3.77 21.55 7.22
CA ILE A 97 3.41 21.37 8.64
C ILE A 97 3.17 22.72 9.33
N ARG A 98 4.01 23.73 9.04
CA ARG A 98 3.88 25.07 9.65
C ARG A 98 2.58 25.79 9.28
N GLU A 99 2.19 25.69 8.02
CA GLU A 99 0.96 26.31 7.51
C GLU A 99 -0.29 25.48 7.83
N GLY A 100 -0.12 24.24 8.31
CA GLY A 100 -1.22 23.37 8.73
C GLY A 100 -2.04 22.78 7.58
N TYR A 101 -1.47 22.69 6.36
CA TYR A 101 -2.16 22.08 5.23
C TYR A 101 -2.44 20.60 5.49
N THR A 102 -3.68 20.19 5.25
CA THR A 102 -4.11 18.80 5.42
C THR A 102 -4.09 18.02 4.11
N THR A 103 -4.20 18.72 2.97
CA THR A 103 -4.20 18.10 1.64
C THR A 103 -3.36 18.91 0.64
N ILE A 104 -2.86 18.26 -0.41
CA ILE A 104 -2.12 18.97 -1.49
C ILE A 104 -3.02 19.99 -2.22
N PRO A 105 -4.29 19.71 -2.58
CA PRO A 105 -5.15 20.72 -3.18
C PRO A 105 -5.38 21.96 -2.32
N GLU A 106 -5.37 21.82 -0.99
CA GLU A 106 -5.49 22.96 -0.06
C GLU A 106 -4.27 23.89 -0.11
N PHE A 107 -3.06 23.34 -0.29
CA PHE A 107 -1.87 24.12 -0.56
C PHE A 107 -2.02 24.97 -1.83
N PHE A 108 -2.57 24.39 -2.91
CA PHE A 108 -2.83 25.12 -4.15
C PHE A 108 -3.91 26.19 -4.00
N GLU A 109 -4.96 25.95 -3.19
CA GLU A 109 -5.99 26.96 -2.90
C GLU A 109 -5.39 28.21 -2.28
N LYS A 110 -4.54 28.03 -1.27
CA LYS A 110 -3.92 29.14 -0.53
C LYS A 110 -2.88 29.88 -1.36
N ARG A 111 -2.24 29.22 -2.33
CA ARG A 111 -1.24 29.83 -3.19
C ARG A 111 -1.82 30.56 -4.40
N TYR A 112 -2.93 30.05 -4.94
CA TYR A 112 -3.58 30.53 -6.16
C TYR A 112 -5.02 30.94 -5.87
N ASP A 113 -5.98 30.02 -5.97
CA ASP A 113 -7.41 30.27 -5.81
C ASP A 113 -8.23 28.97 -5.66
N LYS A 114 -9.52 29.12 -5.36
CA LYS A 114 -10.47 28.01 -5.22
C LYS A 114 -10.68 27.21 -6.51
N SER A 115 -10.61 27.84 -7.67
CA SER A 115 -10.79 27.15 -8.96
C SER A 115 -9.63 26.18 -9.20
N THR A 116 -8.39 26.59 -8.90
CA THR A 116 -7.22 25.71 -8.96
C THR A 116 -7.36 24.51 -8.01
N ARG A 117 -7.90 24.69 -6.80
CA ARG A 117 -8.19 23.56 -5.89
C ARG A 117 -9.18 22.58 -6.49
N LEU A 118 -10.26 23.05 -7.11
CA LEU A 118 -11.27 22.18 -7.73
C LEU A 118 -10.68 21.39 -8.90
N ILE A 119 -9.89 22.04 -9.76
CA ILE A 119 -9.19 21.37 -10.86
C ILE A 119 -8.27 20.27 -10.31
N MET A 120 -7.42 20.59 -9.34
CA MET A 120 -6.50 19.62 -8.74
C MET A 120 -7.24 18.47 -8.08
N SER A 121 -8.25 18.76 -7.26
CA SER A 121 -9.04 17.73 -6.57
C SER A 121 -9.73 16.79 -7.57
N THR A 122 -10.23 17.34 -8.68
CA THR A 122 -10.84 16.56 -9.76
C THR A 122 -9.80 15.68 -10.44
N LEU A 123 -8.65 16.23 -10.83
CA LEU A 123 -7.57 15.46 -11.44
C LEU A 123 -7.08 14.32 -10.54
N PHE A 124 -6.91 14.56 -9.24
CA PHE A 124 -6.56 13.53 -8.28
C PHE A 124 -7.65 12.46 -8.19
N LEU A 125 -8.93 12.85 -8.13
CA LEU A 125 -10.03 11.90 -8.06
C LEU A 125 -10.07 11.01 -9.31
N PHE A 126 -9.93 11.59 -10.50
CA PHE A 126 -9.85 10.84 -11.76
C PHE A 126 -8.63 9.90 -11.77
N PHE A 127 -7.47 10.39 -11.37
CA PHE A 127 -6.25 9.56 -11.28
C PHE A 127 -6.46 8.36 -10.36
N TYR A 128 -7.01 8.56 -9.16
CA TYR A 128 -7.24 7.46 -8.23
C TYR A 128 -8.31 6.47 -8.73
N LEU A 129 -9.41 7.00 -9.28
CA LEU A 129 -10.53 6.18 -9.73
C LEU A 129 -10.20 5.33 -10.96
N PHE A 130 -9.48 5.90 -11.94
CA PHE A 130 -9.24 5.25 -13.23
C PHE A 130 -7.88 4.58 -13.35
N ILE A 131 -6.88 4.99 -12.56
CA ILE A 131 -5.51 4.50 -12.70
C ILE A 131 -5.08 3.78 -11.42
N ALA A 132 -4.99 4.48 -10.29
CA ALA A 132 -4.34 3.92 -9.10
C ALA A 132 -5.10 2.71 -8.51
N ILE A 133 -6.42 2.83 -8.28
CA ILE A 133 -7.21 1.75 -7.68
C ILE A 133 -7.34 0.55 -8.63
N PRO A 134 -7.67 0.71 -9.93
CA PRO A 134 -7.75 -0.44 -10.85
C PRO A 134 -6.43 -1.19 -11.00
N VAL A 135 -5.29 -0.48 -11.12
CA VAL A 135 -3.96 -1.11 -11.23
C VAL A 135 -3.62 -1.87 -9.94
N ALA A 136 -3.91 -1.30 -8.76
CA ALA A 136 -3.70 -1.98 -7.49
C ALA A 136 -4.55 -3.26 -7.36
N LEU A 137 -5.84 -3.21 -7.72
CA LEU A 137 -6.73 -4.38 -7.69
C LEU A 137 -6.30 -5.46 -8.67
N TYR A 138 -5.91 -5.07 -9.90
CA TYR A 138 -5.48 -6.01 -10.93
C TYR A 138 -4.18 -6.72 -10.55
N THR A 139 -3.15 -5.97 -10.14
CA THR A 139 -1.85 -6.53 -9.73
C THR A 139 -1.99 -7.36 -8.46
N GLY A 140 -2.82 -6.92 -7.51
CA GLY A 140 -3.18 -7.71 -6.33
C GLY A 140 -3.86 -9.03 -6.69
N ALA A 141 -4.81 -9.03 -7.62
CA ALA A 141 -5.50 -10.25 -8.04
C ALA A 141 -4.55 -11.25 -8.74
N ILE A 142 -3.59 -10.77 -9.54
CA ILE A 142 -2.53 -11.63 -10.10
C ILE A 142 -1.73 -12.28 -8.98
N ALA A 143 -1.31 -11.50 -7.97
CA ALA A 143 -0.57 -12.00 -6.81
C ALA A 143 -1.30 -13.16 -6.14
N PHE A 144 -2.58 -12.94 -5.82
CA PHE A 144 -3.40 -13.92 -5.11
C PHE A 144 -3.67 -15.16 -5.97
N ASN A 145 -4.00 -14.99 -7.24
CA ASN A 145 -4.21 -16.14 -8.13
C ASN A 145 -2.96 -17.02 -8.25
N GLN A 146 -1.77 -16.42 -8.37
CA GLN A 146 -0.51 -17.16 -8.46
C GLN A 146 -0.11 -17.81 -7.14
N VAL A 147 -0.20 -17.09 -6.02
CA VAL A 147 0.20 -17.60 -4.69
C VAL A 147 -0.70 -18.74 -4.23
N PHE A 148 -2.01 -18.61 -4.45
CA PHE A 148 -2.99 -19.60 -4.00
C PHE A 148 -3.36 -20.62 -5.09
N ASN A 149 -2.85 -20.50 -6.31
CA ASN A 149 -3.24 -21.32 -7.46
C ASN A 149 -4.77 -21.49 -7.55
N ILE A 150 -5.47 -20.35 -7.54
CA ILE A 150 -6.94 -20.30 -7.43
C ILE A 150 -7.61 -21.06 -8.60
N GLU A 151 -6.96 -21.07 -9.77
CA GLU A 151 -7.37 -21.86 -10.93
C GLU A 151 -7.45 -23.36 -10.63
N THR A 152 -6.42 -23.92 -9.98
CA THR A 152 -6.36 -25.34 -9.64
C THR A 152 -7.34 -25.69 -8.53
N LEU A 153 -7.60 -24.77 -7.60
CA LEU A 153 -8.56 -24.97 -6.52
C LEU A 153 -10.01 -24.97 -6.97
N THR A 154 -10.36 -24.01 -7.83
CA THR A 154 -11.75 -23.74 -8.18
C THR A 154 -12.16 -24.48 -9.45
N GLY A 155 -11.19 -24.99 -10.22
CA GLY A 155 -11.42 -25.59 -11.54
C GLY A 155 -11.94 -24.58 -12.57
N LEU A 156 -11.85 -23.28 -12.27
CA LEU A 156 -12.35 -22.19 -13.10
C LEU A 156 -11.28 -21.70 -14.07
N SER A 157 -11.73 -21.10 -15.18
CA SER A 157 -10.83 -20.42 -16.13
C SER A 157 -10.10 -19.25 -15.46
N TYR A 158 -8.86 -18.97 -15.89
CA TYR A 158 -8.05 -17.83 -15.42
C TYR A 158 -8.85 -16.52 -15.32
N ALA A 159 -9.67 -16.23 -16.33
CA ALA A 159 -10.49 -15.02 -16.37
C ALA A 159 -11.54 -14.99 -15.24
N GLN A 160 -12.21 -16.12 -14.97
CA GLN A 160 -13.22 -16.22 -13.91
C GLN A 160 -12.57 -16.10 -12.53
N SER A 161 -11.44 -16.77 -12.32
CA SER A 161 -10.64 -16.67 -11.09
C SER A 161 -10.19 -15.22 -10.85
N MET A 162 -9.74 -14.50 -11.88
CA MET A 162 -9.41 -13.08 -11.77
C MET A 162 -10.58 -12.22 -11.33
N TRP A 163 -11.76 -12.35 -11.95
CA TRP A 163 -12.93 -11.56 -11.58
C TRP A 163 -13.33 -11.78 -10.11
N ILE A 164 -13.37 -13.04 -9.66
CA ILE A 164 -13.70 -13.38 -8.27
C ILE A 164 -12.70 -12.75 -7.31
N THR A 165 -11.41 -12.88 -7.59
CA THR A 165 -10.35 -12.34 -6.72
C THR A 165 -10.38 -10.81 -6.68
N ILE A 166 -10.63 -10.13 -7.81
CA ILE A 166 -10.76 -8.66 -7.86
C ILE A 166 -11.94 -8.20 -6.99
N TRP A 167 -13.11 -8.82 -7.14
CA TRP A 167 -14.29 -8.49 -6.33
C TRP A 167 -14.05 -8.77 -4.85
N ALA A 168 -13.42 -9.90 -4.51
CA ALA A 168 -13.10 -10.25 -3.13
C ALA A 168 -12.16 -9.21 -2.49
N ILE A 169 -11.05 -8.86 -3.15
CA ILE A 169 -10.09 -7.85 -2.66
C ILE A 169 -10.78 -6.49 -2.53
N GLY A 170 -11.57 -6.09 -3.53
CA GLY A 170 -12.27 -4.81 -3.51
C GLY A 170 -13.31 -4.69 -2.39
N ILE A 171 -14.11 -5.74 -2.17
CA ILE A 171 -15.13 -5.76 -1.10
C ILE A 171 -14.46 -5.79 0.28
N VAL A 172 -13.50 -6.69 0.49
CA VAL A 172 -12.79 -6.81 1.78
C VAL A 172 -12.01 -5.53 2.08
N GLY A 173 -11.30 -4.98 1.08
CA GLY A 173 -10.58 -3.72 1.21
C GLY A 173 -11.52 -2.53 1.46
N GLY A 174 -12.69 -2.50 0.82
CA GLY A 174 -13.71 -1.49 1.05
C GLY A 174 -14.29 -1.54 2.46
N ILE A 175 -14.66 -2.74 2.94
CA ILE A 175 -15.11 -2.96 4.33
C ILE A 175 -14.00 -2.51 5.30
N TYR A 176 -12.76 -2.93 5.05
CA TYR A 176 -11.62 -2.54 5.87
C TYR A 176 -11.44 -1.02 5.95
N ALA A 177 -11.53 -0.32 4.81
CA ALA A 177 -11.39 1.12 4.74
C ALA A 177 -12.55 1.88 5.42
N ILE A 178 -13.79 1.39 5.28
CA ILE A 178 -14.99 2.03 5.86
C ILE A 178 -15.02 1.86 7.39
N PHE A 179 -14.73 0.66 7.89
CA PHE A 179 -14.88 0.33 9.31
C PHE A 179 -13.62 0.54 10.15
N GLY A 180 -12.43 0.57 9.53
CA GLY A 180 -11.15 0.70 10.24
C GLY A 180 -10.79 2.13 10.69
N GLY A 181 -11.13 3.15 9.90
CA GLY A 181 -10.65 4.52 10.12
C GLY A 181 -9.14 4.69 9.91
N LEU A 182 -8.66 5.93 9.75
CA LEU A 182 -7.27 6.20 9.32
C LEU A 182 -6.21 5.65 10.30
N LYS A 183 -6.52 5.62 11.60
CA LYS A 183 -5.59 5.15 12.64
C LYS A 183 -5.41 3.62 12.60
N ALA A 184 -6.49 2.84 12.43
CA ALA A 184 -6.35 1.39 12.33
C ALA A 184 -5.59 0.99 11.05
N VAL A 185 -5.84 1.71 9.95
CA VAL A 185 -5.11 1.56 8.69
C VAL A 185 -3.63 1.86 8.87
N ALA A 186 -3.26 2.99 9.49
CA ALA A 186 -1.84 3.32 9.72
C ALA A 186 -1.12 2.28 10.61
N VAL A 187 -1.81 1.72 11.60
CA VAL A 187 -1.26 0.68 12.48
C VAL A 187 -1.09 -0.65 11.73
N SER A 188 -2.09 -1.09 10.96
CA SER A 188 -1.95 -2.28 10.12
C SER A 188 -0.82 -2.11 9.11
N ASP A 189 -0.73 -0.91 8.53
CA ASP A 189 0.25 -0.62 7.50
C ASP A 189 1.66 -0.69 8.06
N THR A 190 1.88 -0.22 9.29
CA THR A 190 3.19 -0.32 9.92
C THR A 190 3.61 -1.78 10.13
N LEU A 191 2.68 -2.64 10.54
CA LEU A 191 2.96 -4.07 10.73
C LEU A 191 3.22 -4.77 9.40
N ASN A 192 2.38 -4.49 8.41
CA ASN A 192 2.52 -5.03 7.06
C ASN A 192 3.82 -4.55 6.39
N ALA A 193 4.29 -3.32 6.66
CA ALA A 193 5.56 -2.81 6.17
C ALA A 193 6.74 -3.69 6.60
N ILE A 194 6.78 -4.05 7.89
CA ILE A 194 7.86 -4.88 8.45
C ILE A 194 7.85 -6.27 7.79
N ILE A 195 6.66 -6.88 7.68
CA ILE A 195 6.51 -8.20 7.04
C ILE A 195 6.93 -8.14 5.58
N LEU A 196 6.53 -7.10 4.84
CA LEU A 196 6.85 -6.93 3.43
C LEU A 196 8.34 -6.70 3.21
N VAL A 197 9.00 -5.92 4.07
CA VAL A 197 10.46 -5.73 4.02
C VAL A 197 11.19 -7.06 4.25
N ILE A 198 10.82 -7.81 5.29
CA ILE A 198 11.42 -9.12 5.57
C ILE A 198 11.18 -10.07 4.38
N GLY A 199 9.95 -10.15 3.88
CA GLY A 199 9.61 -10.98 2.72
C GLY A 199 10.40 -10.59 1.46
N GLY A 200 10.53 -9.28 1.21
CA GLY A 200 11.28 -8.73 0.09
C GLY A 200 12.77 -9.07 0.12
N PHE A 201 13.38 -9.20 1.30
CA PHE A 201 14.76 -9.69 1.44
C PHE A 201 14.88 -11.21 1.34
N LEU A 202 13.89 -11.96 1.85
CA LEU A 202 13.92 -13.42 1.81
C LEU A 202 13.79 -14.00 0.39
N VAL A 203 12.97 -13.38 -0.47
CA VAL A 203 12.76 -13.84 -1.86
C VAL A 203 14.08 -13.94 -2.66
N PRO A 204 14.91 -12.89 -2.79
CA PRO A 204 16.18 -12.99 -3.50
C PRO A 204 17.18 -13.90 -2.78
N LEU A 205 17.19 -13.95 -1.45
CA LEU A 205 18.07 -14.87 -0.70
C LEU A 205 17.77 -16.34 -1.01
N PHE A 206 16.50 -16.72 -1.01
CA PHE A 206 16.10 -18.08 -1.39
C PHE A 206 16.30 -18.36 -2.87
N GLY A 207 16.04 -17.38 -3.75
CA GLY A 207 16.32 -17.50 -5.17
C GLY A 207 17.80 -17.74 -5.45
N LEU A 208 18.69 -16.96 -4.84
CA LEU A 208 20.14 -17.14 -4.96
C LEU A 208 20.62 -18.46 -4.36
N ARG A 209 20.05 -18.86 -3.21
CA ARG A 209 20.39 -20.16 -2.60
C ARG A 209 19.98 -21.31 -3.51
N PHE A 210 18.80 -21.28 -4.10
CA PHE A 210 18.31 -22.30 -5.01
C PHE A 210 19.23 -22.42 -6.24
N LEU A 211 19.54 -21.28 -6.87
CA LEU A 211 20.47 -21.22 -8.01
C LEU A 211 21.88 -21.73 -7.64
N GLY A 212 22.37 -21.40 -6.44
CA GLY A 212 23.68 -21.84 -5.96
C GLY A 212 23.76 -23.32 -5.57
N THR A 213 22.63 -24.01 -5.44
CA THR A 213 22.57 -25.48 -5.26
C THR A 213 22.45 -26.25 -6.57
N GLU A 214 22.10 -25.60 -7.68
CA GLU A 214 22.05 -26.22 -9.01
C GLU A 214 23.35 -26.08 -9.82
N VAL A 215 24.41 -25.52 -9.21
CA VAL A 215 25.79 -25.48 -9.73
C VAL A 215 26.66 -26.42 -8.91
#